data_AF-A0A356X2A5-F1
#
_entry.id   AF-A0A356X2A5-F1
#
_cell.length_a   1.000
_cell.length_b   1.000
_cell.length_c   1.000
_cell.angle_alpha   90.00
_cell.angle_beta   90.00
_cell.angle_gamma   90.00
#
_symmetry.space_group_name_H-M   'P 1'
#
loop_
_entity.id
_entity.type
_entity.pdbx_description
1 polymer ?
#
loop_
_entity_poly.entity_id
_entity_poly.type
_entity_poly.pdbx_seq_one_letter_code
_entity_poly.pdbx_strand_id
1 'polypeptide(L)'
;MGFLDHSTNNVIIDAVLTDEGRAKLARNNGTFKIVHYGFGDDEVDYTIIKKFGRTIGKEKIEKNTPVFEGQTIGALALKHPLVTLSNPTLTVFPSLAVAAGSSQTLQNIEGQNTSVVTINQSIPSNTSQGVSALLRETQYRVTLDSRFITLAGTRSAPRTVPFSPNLVYDMSASSAGVGESLSTLRLTFRVVSTGSSLTAFQDSNNKVTTVVKVDGLITGVSTTFEIQVQY
;
A
#
# COMPACT_ATOMS: atom_id res chain seq x y z
N MET A 1 -12.33 -5.27 -19.09
CA MET A 1 -12.62 -4.39 -20.25
C MET A 1 -14.09 -4.06 -20.25
N GLY A 2 -14.49 -2.79 -20.22
CA GLY A 2 -15.89 -2.41 -20.31
C GLY A 2 -16.17 -1.62 -21.58
N PHE A 3 -17.28 -1.86 -22.25
CA PHE A 3 -17.73 -0.99 -23.33
C PHE A 3 -19.02 -0.28 -22.91
N LEU A 4 -19.13 0.99 -23.31
CA LEU A 4 -20.32 1.79 -23.09
C LEU A 4 -21.25 1.58 -24.29
N ASP A 5 -22.18 0.63 -24.16
CA ASP A 5 -23.34 0.59 -25.05
C ASP A 5 -24.22 1.79 -24.73
N HIS A 6 -24.48 2.67 -25.70
CA HIS A 6 -25.36 3.82 -25.50
C HIS A 6 -26.85 3.45 -25.67
N SER A 7 -27.15 2.19 -26.01
CA SER A 7 -28.52 1.66 -26.12
C SER A 7 -29.20 1.47 -24.76
N THR A 8 -28.43 1.18 -23.71
CA THR A 8 -28.90 1.11 -22.33
C THR A 8 -27.94 1.86 -21.42
N ASN A 9 -28.41 2.46 -20.33
CA ASN A 9 -27.55 3.17 -19.37
C ASN A 9 -26.77 2.19 -18.47
N ASN A 10 -26.23 1.12 -19.07
CA ASN A 10 -25.57 0.00 -18.42
C ASN A 10 -24.11 -0.08 -18.90
N VAL A 11 -23.20 -0.30 -17.96
CA VAL A 11 -21.79 -0.60 -18.26
C VAL A 11 -21.62 -2.11 -18.23
N ILE A 12 -21.23 -2.71 -19.37
CA ILE A 12 -20.92 -4.13 -19.44
C ILE A 12 -19.41 -4.28 -19.27
N ILE A 13 -18.99 -5.10 -18.29
CA ILE A 13 -17.58 -5.36 -17.99
C ILE A 13 -17.25 -6.83 -18.30
N ASP A 14 -16.32 -7.02 -19.22
CA ASP A 14 -15.60 -8.27 -19.45
C ASP A 14 -14.44 -8.42 -18.46
N ALA A 15 -14.43 -9.51 -17.71
CA ALA A 15 -13.45 -9.79 -16.67
C ALA A 15 -13.05 -11.26 -16.70
N VAL A 16 -11.75 -11.51 -16.50
CA VAL A 16 -11.21 -12.86 -16.35
C VAL A 16 -11.03 -13.20 -14.88
N LEU A 17 -11.21 -14.49 -14.54
CA LEU A 17 -10.94 -14.98 -13.20
C LEU A 17 -9.48 -15.41 -13.07
N THR A 18 -8.88 -15.10 -11.92
CA THR A 18 -7.61 -15.69 -11.50
C THR A 18 -7.77 -17.19 -11.24
N ASP A 19 -6.66 -17.90 -11.07
CA ASP A 19 -6.68 -19.33 -10.73
C ASP A 19 -7.53 -19.65 -9.49
N GLU A 20 -7.44 -18.81 -8.46
CA GLU A 20 -8.26 -18.96 -7.26
C GLU A 20 -9.75 -18.71 -7.55
N GLY A 21 -10.06 -17.70 -8.38
CA GLY A 21 -11.43 -17.43 -8.82
C GLY A 21 -12.02 -18.61 -9.60
N ARG A 22 -11.26 -19.18 -10.53
CA ARG A 22 -11.64 -20.39 -11.28
C ARG A 22 -11.84 -21.58 -10.37
N ALA A 23 -10.95 -21.79 -9.39
CA ALA A 23 -11.08 -22.87 -8.42
C ALA A 23 -12.34 -22.72 -7.56
N LYS A 24 -12.69 -21.50 -7.12
CA LYS A 24 -13.93 -21.24 -6.38
C LYS A 24 -15.18 -21.46 -7.22
N LEU A 25 -15.17 -21.03 -8.48
CA LEU A 25 -16.27 -21.25 -9.41
C LEU A 25 -16.47 -22.75 -9.70
N ALA A 26 -15.37 -23.48 -9.93
CA ALA A 26 -15.39 -24.92 -10.24
C ALA A 26 -15.93 -25.79 -9.09
N ARG A 27 -15.91 -25.31 -7.83
CA ARG A 27 -16.52 -26.02 -6.70
C ARG A 27 -18.04 -26.19 -6.83
N ASN A 28 -18.70 -25.38 -7.67
CA ASN A 28 -20.13 -25.46 -8.01
C ASN A 28 -21.07 -25.73 -6.81
N ASN A 29 -20.76 -25.13 -5.66
CA ASN A 29 -21.49 -25.31 -4.41
C ASN A 29 -22.23 -24.04 -3.98
N GLY A 30 -22.40 -23.08 -4.91
CA GLY A 30 -23.06 -21.79 -4.66
C GLY A 30 -22.26 -20.79 -3.81
N THR A 31 -21.02 -21.12 -3.42
CA THR A 31 -20.19 -20.25 -2.59
C THR A 31 -19.49 -19.13 -3.37
N PHE A 32 -19.37 -19.25 -4.69
CA PHE A 32 -18.78 -18.21 -5.53
C PHE A 32 -19.79 -17.08 -5.76
N LYS A 33 -19.51 -15.91 -5.19
CA LYS A 33 -20.29 -14.68 -5.38
C LYS A 33 -19.35 -13.49 -5.52
N ILE A 34 -19.58 -12.65 -6.52
CA ILE A 34 -18.91 -11.36 -6.66
C ILE A 34 -19.64 -10.38 -5.73
N VAL A 35 -18.99 -9.99 -4.65
CA VAL A 35 -19.57 -9.13 -3.59
C VAL A 35 -19.03 -7.71 -3.61
N HIS A 36 -17.85 -7.51 -4.20
CA HIS A 36 -17.18 -6.22 -4.27
C HIS A 36 -16.45 -6.13 -5.61
N TYR A 37 -16.29 -4.90 -6.09
CA TYR A 37 -15.44 -4.55 -7.23
C TYR A 37 -14.62 -3.31 -6.86
N GLY A 38 -13.51 -3.12 -7.53
CA GLY A 38 -12.67 -1.94 -7.41
C GLY A 38 -12.21 -1.50 -8.79
N PHE A 39 -12.06 -0.20 -8.98
CA PHE A 39 -11.47 0.38 -10.18
C PHE A 39 -10.02 0.77 -9.89
N GLY A 40 -9.24 0.91 -10.95
CA GLY A 40 -7.86 1.37 -10.89
C GLY A 40 -7.46 2.01 -12.20
N ASP A 41 -6.31 2.68 -12.16
CA ASP A 41 -5.72 3.46 -13.24
C ASP A 41 -4.21 3.22 -13.34
N ASP A 42 -3.75 2.01 -12.99
CA ASP A 42 -2.34 1.59 -12.98
C ASP A 42 -1.65 1.81 -14.35
N GLU A 43 -2.43 1.85 -15.42
CA GLU A 43 -2.00 2.08 -16.80
C GLU A 43 -1.73 3.55 -17.15
N VAL A 44 -2.22 4.48 -16.33
CA VAL A 44 -2.25 5.91 -16.63
C VAL A 44 -0.99 6.60 -16.10
N ASP A 45 -0.12 7.05 -17.01
CA ASP A 45 1.03 7.87 -16.63
C ASP A 45 0.64 9.35 -16.46
N TYR A 46 0.31 9.73 -15.22
CA TYR A 46 0.00 11.11 -14.84
C TYR A 46 1.20 12.08 -14.95
N THR A 47 2.45 11.61 -15.11
CA THR A 47 3.61 12.50 -15.31
C THR A 47 3.54 13.24 -16.64
N ILE A 48 2.79 12.72 -17.62
CA ILE A 48 2.49 13.37 -18.89
C ILE A 48 1.81 14.73 -18.66
N ILE A 49 0.89 14.81 -17.68
CA ILE A 49 0.22 16.07 -17.33
C ILE A 49 1.21 17.07 -16.73
N LYS A 50 2.14 16.61 -15.87
CA LYS A 50 3.17 17.47 -15.29
C LYS A 50 4.09 18.06 -16.37
N LYS A 51 4.37 17.30 -17.43
CA LYS A 51 5.27 17.69 -18.53
C LYS A 51 4.63 18.61 -19.58
N PHE A 52 3.37 18.34 -19.98
CA PHE A 52 2.72 19.03 -21.11
C PHE A 52 1.55 19.94 -20.68
N GLY A 53 1.27 20.05 -19.38
CA GLY A 53 0.12 20.77 -18.86
C GLY A 53 -1.19 20.00 -19.03
N ARG A 54 -2.27 20.47 -18.39
CA ARG A 54 -3.56 19.75 -18.37
C ARG A 54 -4.22 19.60 -19.74
N THR A 55 -4.16 20.64 -20.58
CA THR A 55 -4.85 20.65 -21.88
C THR A 55 -4.29 19.63 -22.86
N ILE A 56 -2.97 19.61 -23.02
CA ILE A 56 -2.28 18.68 -23.94
C ILE A 56 -2.05 17.32 -23.26
N GLY A 57 -1.76 17.33 -21.96
CA GLY A 57 -1.49 16.12 -21.20
C GLY A 57 -2.67 15.15 -21.14
N LYS A 58 -3.90 15.66 -20.98
CA LYS A 58 -5.11 14.81 -20.99
C LYS A 58 -5.29 14.10 -22.33
N GLU A 59 -5.16 14.84 -23.43
CA GLU A 59 -5.34 14.30 -24.79
C GLU A 59 -4.26 13.26 -25.09
N LYS A 60 -3.04 13.52 -24.58
CA LYS A 60 -1.93 12.60 -24.74
C LYS A 60 -2.11 11.33 -23.90
N ILE A 61 -2.70 11.41 -22.72
CA ILE A 61 -3.08 10.23 -21.94
C ILE A 61 -4.13 9.43 -22.69
N GLU A 62 -5.25 10.06 -23.08
CA GLU A 62 -6.37 9.40 -23.77
C GLU A 62 -5.93 8.66 -25.06
N LYS A 63 -4.95 9.21 -25.78
CA LYS A 63 -4.44 8.62 -27.03
C LYS A 63 -3.35 7.57 -26.84
N ASN A 64 -2.61 7.59 -25.74
CA ASN A 64 -1.45 6.72 -25.56
C ASN A 64 -1.62 5.66 -24.46
N THR A 65 -2.63 5.77 -23.59
CA THR A 65 -2.92 4.72 -22.61
C THR A 65 -3.29 3.43 -23.34
N PRO A 66 -2.46 2.37 -23.25
CA PRO A 66 -2.78 1.11 -23.89
C PRO A 66 -4.02 0.50 -23.24
N VAL A 67 -4.84 -0.19 -24.03
CA VAL A 67 -5.95 -0.99 -23.52
C VAL A 67 -5.39 -2.39 -23.23
N PHE A 68 -5.33 -2.77 -21.94
CA PHE A 68 -4.93 -4.13 -21.57
C PHE A 68 -6.12 -5.09 -21.56
N GLU A 69 -5.85 -6.31 -21.99
CA GLU A 69 -6.73 -7.45 -21.76
C GLU A 69 -6.66 -7.89 -20.28
N GLY A 70 -7.71 -8.53 -19.81
CA GLY A 70 -7.72 -9.10 -18.46
C GLY A 70 -6.69 -10.23 -18.35
N GLN A 71 -5.74 -10.11 -17.42
CA GLN A 71 -4.77 -11.16 -17.12
C GLN A 71 -5.28 -12.09 -16.01
N THR A 72 -5.00 -13.39 -16.15
CA THR A 72 -5.39 -14.41 -15.15
C THR A 72 -4.37 -14.56 -14.02
N ILE A 73 -3.19 -13.96 -14.17
CA ILE A 73 -2.10 -14.00 -13.19
C ILE A 73 -2.41 -13.02 -12.05
N GLY A 74 -2.66 -13.53 -10.84
CA GLY A 74 -2.94 -12.69 -9.67
C GLY A 74 -1.80 -11.74 -9.28
N ALA A 75 -0.55 -12.06 -9.64
CA ALA A 75 0.59 -11.18 -9.41
C ALA A 75 0.55 -9.90 -10.27
N LEU A 76 -0.17 -9.90 -11.40
CA LEU A 76 -0.40 -8.73 -12.25
C LEU A 76 -1.76 -8.08 -12.00
N ALA A 77 -2.50 -8.53 -10.98
CA ALA A 77 -3.73 -7.89 -10.57
C ALA A 77 -3.49 -6.46 -10.08
N LEU A 78 -4.58 -5.69 -10.05
CA LEU A 78 -4.63 -4.28 -9.68
C LEU A 78 -3.81 -3.99 -8.41
N LYS A 79 -2.85 -3.06 -8.52
CA LYS A 79 -1.92 -2.68 -7.45
C LYS A 79 -2.38 -1.43 -6.70
N HIS A 80 -2.91 -0.44 -7.42
CA HIS A 80 -3.39 0.80 -6.83
C HIS A 80 -4.90 0.96 -7.10
N PRO A 81 -5.75 0.40 -6.23
CA PRO A 81 -7.18 0.61 -6.35
C PRO A 81 -7.55 2.07 -6.06
N LEU A 82 -8.48 2.61 -6.84
CA LEU A 82 -9.04 3.93 -6.60
C LEU A 82 -9.82 3.96 -5.29
N VAL A 83 -9.61 5.02 -4.52
CA VAL A 83 -10.32 5.27 -3.28
C VAL A 83 -11.47 6.24 -3.55
N THR A 84 -12.66 5.91 -3.04
CA THR A 84 -13.81 6.82 -3.12
C THR A 84 -13.75 7.81 -1.96
N LEU A 85 -13.74 9.10 -2.28
CA LEU A 85 -13.76 10.18 -1.30
C LEU A 85 -15.13 10.88 -1.34
N SER A 86 -15.62 11.30 -0.18
CA SER A 86 -16.94 11.93 -0.05
C SER A 86 -16.97 13.37 -0.58
N ASN A 87 -15.82 14.02 -0.70
CA ASN A 87 -15.72 15.41 -1.15
C ASN A 87 -15.19 15.51 -2.58
N PRO A 88 -16.01 15.94 -3.57
CA PRO A 88 -15.58 16.09 -4.96
C PRO A 88 -14.71 17.35 -5.19
N THR A 89 -14.64 18.28 -4.25
CA THR A 89 -13.83 19.52 -4.38
C THR A 89 -12.42 19.37 -3.83
N LEU A 90 -11.99 18.14 -3.51
CA LEU A 90 -10.66 17.88 -2.99
C LEU A 90 -9.60 18.08 -4.09
N THR A 91 -8.72 19.06 -3.90
CA THR A 91 -7.67 19.41 -4.87
C THR A 91 -6.26 19.00 -4.43
N VAL A 92 -6.12 18.52 -3.20
CA VAL A 92 -4.85 18.17 -2.56
C VAL A 92 -4.97 16.83 -1.86
N PHE A 93 -3.87 16.07 -1.87
CA PHE A 93 -3.78 14.77 -1.22
C PHE A 93 -2.54 14.72 -0.33
N PRO A 94 -2.60 14.04 0.83
CA PRO A 94 -1.44 13.93 1.70
C PRO A 94 -0.39 12.99 1.09
N SER A 95 0.84 13.12 1.57
CA SER A 95 1.92 12.18 1.29
C SER A 95 2.40 11.52 2.58
N LEU A 96 2.97 10.31 2.45
CA LEU A 96 3.61 9.60 3.54
C LEU A 96 5.12 9.59 3.32
N ALA A 97 5.87 9.99 4.33
CA ALA A 97 7.33 9.97 4.32
C ALA A 97 7.90 9.42 5.62
N VAL A 98 9.03 8.74 5.52
CA VAL A 98 9.81 8.31 6.70
C VAL A 98 10.44 9.55 7.33
N ALA A 99 10.28 9.70 8.64
CA ALA A 99 10.83 10.83 9.39
C ALA A 99 12.37 10.79 9.38
N ALA A 100 12.99 11.95 9.15
CA ALA A 100 14.44 12.11 9.20
C ALA A 100 14.99 11.69 10.58
N GLY A 101 16.04 10.87 10.59
CA GLY A 101 16.63 10.31 11.81
C GLY A 101 16.01 8.99 12.30
N SER A 102 15.04 8.42 11.57
CA SER A 102 14.57 7.05 11.82
C SER A 102 15.70 6.04 11.59
N SER A 103 15.97 5.17 12.58
CA SER A 103 16.94 4.10 12.40
C SER A 103 16.33 3.02 11.51
N GLN A 104 17.01 2.66 10.41
CA GLN A 104 16.58 1.61 9.48
C GLN A 104 17.47 0.36 9.57
N THR A 105 18.42 0.36 10.50
CA THR A 105 19.34 -0.76 10.71
C THR A 105 19.03 -1.43 12.04
N LEU A 106 18.87 -2.74 12.00
CA LEU A 106 18.71 -3.63 13.13
C LEU A 106 19.98 -4.48 13.24
N GLN A 107 20.50 -4.62 14.46
CA GLN A 107 21.57 -5.55 14.77
C GLN A 107 21.01 -6.67 15.63
N ASN A 108 21.35 -7.91 15.30
CA ASN A 108 21.00 -9.08 16.09
C ASN A 108 22.05 -9.31 17.20
N ILE A 109 22.19 -8.34 18.11
CA ILE A 109 23.15 -8.38 19.23
C ILE A 109 22.35 -8.34 20.53
N GLU A 110 22.73 -9.16 21.52
CA GLU A 110 22.12 -9.18 22.85
C GLU A 110 21.95 -7.74 23.41
N GLY A 111 20.71 -7.24 23.40
CA GLY A 111 20.34 -5.94 23.96
C GLY A 111 20.00 -4.81 22.97
N GLN A 112 20.26 -4.94 21.65
CA GLN A 112 19.96 -3.89 20.65
C GLN A 112 19.17 -4.40 19.42
N ASN A 113 18.20 -5.29 19.67
CA ASN A 113 17.38 -5.91 18.62
C ASN A 113 16.18 -5.06 18.18
N THR A 114 16.09 -3.79 18.57
CA THR A 114 14.93 -2.94 18.27
C THR A 114 15.28 -1.72 17.45
N SER A 115 14.52 -1.46 16.39
CA SER A 115 14.64 -0.24 15.61
C SER A 115 13.32 0.51 15.58
N VAL A 116 13.38 1.83 15.70
CA VAL A 116 12.21 2.69 15.69
C VAL A 116 12.20 3.51 14.40
N VAL A 117 11.15 3.32 13.61
CA VAL A 117 10.89 4.13 12.41
C VAL A 117 9.62 4.91 12.64
N THR A 118 9.68 6.22 12.39
CA THR A 118 8.49 7.07 12.43
C THR A 118 8.10 7.46 11.02
N ILE A 119 6.82 7.34 10.70
CA ILE A 119 6.25 7.73 9.42
C ILE A 119 5.35 8.93 9.68
N ASN A 120 5.55 9.99 8.90
CA ASN A 120 4.75 11.20 9.00
C ASN A 120 3.85 11.29 7.78
N GLN A 121 2.57 11.55 8.03
CA GLN A 121 1.63 12.01 7.02
C GLN A 121 1.68 13.54 6.98
N SER A 122 1.97 14.09 5.81
CA SER A 122 1.98 15.53 5.60
C SER A 122 1.04 15.95 4.48
N ILE A 123 0.54 17.18 4.57
CA ILE A 123 -0.29 17.83 3.58
C ILE A 123 0.28 19.24 3.30
N PRO A 124 0.13 19.79 2.08
CA PRO A 124 0.60 21.15 1.81
C PRO A 124 -0.03 22.22 2.72
N SER A 125 0.75 23.24 3.09
CA SER A 125 0.43 24.30 4.06
C SER A 125 -0.88 25.05 3.81
N ASN A 126 -1.32 25.10 2.55
CA ASN A 126 -2.43 25.94 2.10
C ASN A 126 -3.79 25.23 2.14
N THR A 127 -3.91 24.16 2.93
CA THR A 127 -5.13 23.34 2.98
C THR A 127 -6.02 23.72 4.16
N SER A 128 -7.34 23.82 3.93
CA SER A 128 -8.30 24.15 4.98
C SER A 128 -8.40 23.02 6.02
N GLN A 129 -8.58 23.39 7.30
CA GLN A 129 -8.58 22.41 8.42
C GLN A 129 -9.68 21.34 8.30
N GLY A 130 -10.81 21.65 7.65
CA GLY A 130 -11.87 20.67 7.39
C GLY A 130 -11.42 19.57 6.42
N VAL A 131 -10.65 19.90 5.40
CA VAL A 131 -10.08 18.94 4.45
C VAL A 131 -8.99 18.10 5.14
N SER A 132 -8.14 18.73 5.94
CA SER A 132 -7.10 18.04 6.71
C SER A 132 -7.67 16.99 7.69
N ALA A 133 -8.86 17.22 8.25
CA ALA A 133 -9.51 16.25 9.13
C ALA A 133 -10.06 15.02 8.38
N LEU A 134 -10.48 15.18 7.12
CA LEU A 134 -11.00 14.07 6.29
C LEU A 134 -9.90 13.16 5.76
N LEU A 135 -8.70 13.71 5.52
CA LEU A 135 -7.56 12.98 4.98
C LEU A 135 -6.62 12.43 6.08
N ARG A 136 -6.93 12.71 7.34
CA ARG A 136 -6.12 12.26 8.48
C ARG A 136 -6.33 10.76 8.71
N GLU A 137 -5.24 10.01 8.67
CA GLU A 137 -5.27 8.59 9.01
C GLU A 137 -5.46 8.39 10.51
N THR A 138 -6.31 7.42 10.85
CA THR A 138 -6.48 6.91 12.22
C THR A 138 -5.80 5.56 12.40
N GLN A 139 -5.66 4.80 11.31
CA GLN A 139 -5.05 3.50 11.28
C GLN A 139 -4.21 3.33 10.01
N TYR A 140 -3.13 2.57 10.15
CA TYR A 140 -2.25 2.16 9.07
C TYR A 140 -2.17 0.65 9.00
N ARG A 141 -2.07 0.14 7.78
CA ARG A 141 -1.76 -1.25 7.51
C ARG A 141 -0.29 -1.37 7.19
N VAL A 142 0.43 -2.18 7.94
CA VAL A 142 1.86 -2.42 7.75
C VAL A 142 2.06 -3.85 7.31
N THR A 143 2.66 -4.04 6.14
CA THR A 143 3.00 -5.35 5.58
C THR A 143 4.51 -5.53 5.60
N LEU A 144 4.97 -6.64 6.18
CA LEU A 144 6.39 -6.97 6.31
C LEU A 144 6.61 -8.49 6.20
N ASP A 145 7.85 -8.89 5.95
CA ASP A 145 8.22 -10.32 5.89
C ASP A 145 8.45 -10.89 7.29
N SER A 146 7.68 -11.91 7.65
CA SER A 146 7.70 -12.50 8.99
C SER A 146 8.98 -13.24 9.33
N ARG A 147 9.81 -13.57 8.32
CA ARG A 147 11.03 -14.36 8.51
C ARG A 147 12.15 -13.56 9.17
N PHE A 148 12.17 -12.25 8.97
CA PHE A 148 13.30 -11.40 9.36
C PHE A 148 12.94 -10.42 10.49
N ILE A 149 11.74 -9.85 10.44
CA ILE A 149 11.32 -8.81 11.38
C ILE A 149 9.89 -9.03 11.88
N THR A 150 9.63 -8.59 13.09
CA THR A 150 8.29 -8.50 13.68
C THR A 150 8.08 -7.10 14.23
N LEU A 151 6.82 -6.68 14.35
CA LEU A 151 6.48 -5.43 15.01
C LEU A 151 6.18 -5.67 16.48
N ALA A 152 6.70 -4.79 17.34
CA ALA A 152 6.41 -4.75 18.76
C ALA A 152 5.39 -3.65 19.08
N GLY A 153 4.61 -3.87 20.14
CA GLY A 153 3.61 -2.88 20.59
C GLY A 153 2.33 -2.85 19.77
N THR A 154 2.06 -3.89 18.98
CA THR A 154 0.80 -4.01 18.21
C THR A 154 -0.34 -4.40 19.15
N ARG A 155 -1.52 -3.80 18.98
CA ARG A 155 -2.71 -4.12 19.81
C ARG A 155 -3.48 -5.34 19.29
N SER A 156 -3.21 -5.74 18.06
CA SER A 156 -3.86 -6.86 17.36
C SER A 156 -2.82 -7.86 16.87
N ALA A 157 -3.22 -9.13 16.83
CA ALA A 157 -2.42 -10.19 16.21
C ALA A 157 -2.29 -9.93 14.70
N PRO A 158 -1.11 -10.19 14.09
CA PRO A 158 -0.94 -10.03 12.66
C PRO A 158 -1.78 -11.02 11.87
N ARG A 159 -2.22 -10.60 10.69
CA ARG A 159 -2.91 -11.43 9.72
C ARG A 159 -1.91 -12.02 8.73
N THR A 160 -2.05 -13.31 8.42
CA THR A 160 -1.27 -13.98 7.37
C THR A 160 -1.87 -13.70 5.99
N VAL A 161 -1.00 -13.53 5.01
CA VAL A 161 -1.41 -13.44 3.60
C VAL A 161 -1.31 -14.84 2.99
N PRO A 162 -2.34 -15.35 2.32
CA PRO A 162 -2.26 -16.64 1.63
C PRO A 162 -1.08 -16.66 0.65
N PHE A 163 -0.34 -17.77 0.63
CA PHE A 163 0.77 -18.01 -0.30
C PHE A 163 1.92 -16.99 -0.25
N SER A 164 2.06 -16.24 0.85
CA SER A 164 3.15 -15.28 1.06
C SER A 164 3.67 -15.36 2.50
N PRO A 165 4.99 -15.21 2.74
CA PRO A 165 5.56 -15.12 4.09
C PRO A 165 5.26 -13.76 4.76
N ASN A 166 4.47 -12.89 4.12
CA ASN A 166 4.19 -11.57 4.64
C ASN A 166 3.13 -11.61 5.75
N LEU A 167 3.38 -10.84 6.81
CA LEU A 167 2.42 -10.53 7.86
C LEU A 167 1.90 -9.11 7.70
N VAL A 168 0.61 -8.97 7.97
CA VAL A 168 -0.11 -7.69 7.92
C VAL A 168 -0.51 -7.30 9.33
N TYR A 169 -0.06 -6.12 9.77
CA TYR A 169 -0.38 -5.53 11.07
C TYR A 169 -1.25 -4.29 10.86
N ASP A 170 -2.32 -4.17 11.64
CA ASP A 170 -3.12 -2.94 11.70
C ASP A 170 -2.64 -2.13 12.92
N MET A 171 -2.10 -0.94 12.66
CA MET A 171 -1.48 -0.05 13.66
C MET A 171 -2.27 1.23 13.81
N SER A 172 -2.45 1.71 15.04
CA SER A 172 -3.10 3.00 15.29
C SER A 172 -2.13 4.15 15.02
N ALA A 173 -2.61 5.19 14.34
CA ALA A 173 -1.87 6.43 14.15
C ALA A 173 -1.98 7.31 15.40
N SER A 174 -0.90 8.03 15.74
CA SER A 174 -0.98 9.17 16.65
C SER A 174 -1.31 10.43 15.85
N SER A 175 -2.21 11.27 16.37
CA SER A 175 -2.46 12.58 15.77
C SER A 175 -1.22 13.46 15.93
N ALA A 176 -0.64 13.90 14.82
CA ALA A 176 0.24 15.05 14.87
C ALA A 176 -0.63 16.28 15.18
N GLY A 177 -0.11 17.24 15.96
CA GLY A 177 -0.85 18.45 16.30
C GLY A 177 -1.30 19.25 15.08
N VAL A 178 -2.07 20.32 15.32
CA VAL A 178 -2.64 21.18 14.26
C VAL A 178 -1.53 21.76 13.37
N GLY A 179 -1.54 21.48 12.07
CA GLY A 179 -0.56 21.99 11.11
C GLY A 179 -0.45 21.16 9.82
N GLU A 180 0.74 21.16 9.22
CA GLU A 180 1.06 20.45 7.98
C GLU A 180 1.19 18.93 8.15
N SER A 181 1.39 18.46 9.38
CA SER A 181 1.41 17.03 9.70
C SER A 181 0.02 16.59 10.17
N LEU A 182 -0.56 15.60 9.51
CA LEU A 182 -1.90 15.09 9.84
C LEU A 182 -1.83 14.00 10.91
N SER A 183 -0.89 13.09 10.75
CA SER A 183 -0.72 11.94 11.63
C SER A 183 0.73 11.46 11.60
N THR A 184 1.12 10.79 12.66
CA THR A 184 2.39 10.09 12.77
C THR A 184 2.16 8.65 13.16
N LEU A 185 2.97 7.75 12.62
CA LEU A 185 2.98 6.35 12.97
C LEU A 185 4.37 5.98 13.45
N ARG A 186 4.48 5.56 14.71
CA ARG A 186 5.73 5.06 15.28
C ARG A 186 5.73 3.54 15.25
N LEU A 187 6.63 2.97 14.46
CA LEU A 187 6.85 1.53 14.33
C LEU A 187 8.08 1.11 15.09
N THR A 188 7.96 0.07 15.91
CA THR A 188 9.11 -0.53 16.60
C THR A 188 9.30 -1.94 16.08
N PHE A 189 10.35 -2.14 15.31
CA PHE A 189 10.72 -3.43 14.74
C PHE A 189 11.57 -4.22 15.71
N ARG A 190 11.42 -5.54 15.68
CA ARG A 190 12.27 -6.51 16.37
C ARG A 190 12.77 -7.53 15.37
N VAL A 191 14.05 -7.87 15.47
CA VAL A 191 14.61 -9.00 14.71
C VAL A 191 13.99 -10.30 15.21
N VAL A 192 13.60 -11.18 14.30
CA VAL A 192 13.17 -12.53 14.64
C VAL A 192 14.42 -13.37 14.85
N SER A 193 14.81 -13.57 16.12
CA SER A 193 16.01 -14.34 16.46
C SER A 193 15.76 -15.84 16.24
N THR A 194 16.05 -16.35 15.05
CA THR A 194 16.00 -17.79 14.81
C THR A 194 17.04 -18.26 13.80
N GLY A 195 18.09 -18.90 14.32
CA GLY A 195 18.83 -19.98 13.67
C GLY A 195 19.69 -19.67 12.45
N SER A 196 20.61 -20.58 12.16
CA SER A 196 21.60 -20.55 11.07
C SER A 196 21.02 -20.56 9.65
N SER A 197 19.70 -20.66 9.47
CA SER A 197 19.05 -20.69 8.16
C SER A 197 18.84 -19.32 7.53
N LEU A 198 18.86 -18.24 8.33
CA LEU A 198 18.65 -16.88 7.84
C LEU A 198 19.94 -16.23 7.31
N THR A 199 21.11 -16.82 7.58
CA THR A 199 22.40 -16.36 7.03
C THR A 199 22.49 -16.54 5.52
N ALA A 200 21.72 -17.48 4.93
CA ALA A 200 21.66 -17.69 3.50
C ALA A 200 21.05 -16.51 2.72
N PHE A 201 20.34 -15.60 3.40
CA PHE A 201 19.75 -14.41 2.80
C PHE A 201 20.62 -13.16 2.96
N GLN A 202 21.83 -13.30 3.50
CA GLN A 202 22.76 -12.19 3.67
C GLN A 202 23.43 -11.80 2.36
N ASP A 203 23.60 -10.50 2.16
CA ASP A 203 24.55 -9.95 1.20
C ASP A 203 26.00 -10.15 1.67
N SER A 204 26.96 -9.88 0.80
CA SER A 204 28.41 -9.80 1.02
C SER A 204 28.85 -9.03 2.28
N ASN A 205 28.00 -8.13 2.80
CA ASN A 205 28.23 -7.37 4.04
C ASN A 205 27.55 -7.98 5.28
N ASN A 206 27.10 -9.23 5.24
CA ASN A 206 26.36 -9.95 6.29
C ASN A 206 25.04 -9.25 6.69
N LYS A 207 24.41 -8.56 5.74
CA LYS A 207 23.15 -7.82 5.94
C LYS A 207 22.03 -8.42 5.10
N VAL A 208 20.84 -8.53 5.69
CA VAL A 208 19.60 -8.89 5.02
C VAL A 208 18.75 -7.64 4.88
N THR A 209 18.43 -7.24 3.65
CA THR A 209 17.50 -6.12 3.39
C THR A 209 16.09 -6.66 3.23
N THR A 210 15.16 -6.15 4.03
CA THR A 210 13.73 -6.44 3.93
C THR A 210 12.96 -5.15 3.65
N VAL A 211 11.86 -5.26 2.93
CA VAL A 211 11.02 -4.11 2.57
C VAL A 211 9.77 -4.10 3.43
N VAL A 212 9.48 -2.95 4.02
CA VAL A 212 8.24 -2.71 4.76
C VAL A 212 7.36 -1.79 3.92
N LYS A 213 6.11 -2.22 3.71
CA LYS A 213 5.07 -1.42 3.06
C LYS A 213 4.09 -0.92 4.11
N VAL A 214 3.77 0.38 4.05
CA VAL A 214 2.79 1.02 4.94
C VAL A 214 1.72 1.68 4.10
N ASP A 215 0.47 1.31 4.34
CA ASP A 215 -0.72 1.79 3.64
C ASP A 215 -1.66 2.52 4.62
N GLY A 216 -2.13 3.71 4.24
CA GLY A 216 -3.22 4.40 4.94
C GLY A 216 -4.57 3.75 4.64
N LEU A 217 -5.41 3.53 5.66
CA LEU A 217 -6.70 2.87 5.44
C LEU A 217 -7.76 3.81 4.86
N ILE A 218 -7.69 5.12 5.15
CA ILE A 218 -8.69 6.10 4.71
C ILE A 218 -8.32 6.65 3.35
N THR A 219 -7.06 7.09 3.20
CA THR A 219 -6.57 7.75 1.98
C THR A 219 -5.98 6.79 0.97
N GLY A 220 -5.62 5.56 1.37
CA GLY A 220 -4.94 4.62 0.49
C GLY A 220 -3.52 5.03 0.10
N VAL A 221 -2.98 6.12 0.66
CA VAL A 221 -1.58 6.50 0.41
C VAL A 221 -0.68 5.42 0.94
N SER A 222 0.26 4.98 0.12
CA SER A 222 1.23 3.95 0.48
C SER A 222 2.65 4.47 0.41
N THR A 223 3.51 4.01 1.32
CA THR A 223 4.96 4.22 1.24
C THR A 223 5.69 2.93 1.53
N THR A 224 6.82 2.73 0.88
CA THR A 224 7.69 1.57 1.06
C THR A 224 9.08 2.04 1.46
N PHE A 225 9.68 1.38 2.44
CA PHE A 225 11.05 1.66 2.85
C PHE A 225 11.78 0.37 3.21
N GLU A 226 13.10 0.46 3.22
CA GLU A 226 13.97 -0.68 3.48
C GLU A 226 14.40 -0.72 4.95
N ILE A 227 14.52 -1.93 5.48
CA ILE A 227 15.10 -2.20 6.78
C ILE A 227 16.23 -3.20 6.58
N GLN A 228 17.40 -2.89 7.13
CA GLN A 228 18.55 -3.77 7.11
C GLN A 228 18.63 -4.51 8.43
N VAL A 229 18.72 -5.84 8.38
CA VAL A 229 18.97 -6.70 9.53
C VAL A 229 20.37 -7.28 9.40
N GLN A 230 21.22 -7.04 10.38
CA GLN A 230 22.53 -7.65 10.50
C GLN A 230 22.43 -8.81 11.51
N TYR A 231 22.66 -10.03 11.04
CA TYR A 231 22.66 -11.24 11.89
C TYR A 231 24.03 -11.54 12.47
#